data_AF-A0A1Y6KIL5-F1
#
_entry.id   AF-A0A1Y6KIL5-F1
#
_cell.length_a   1.000
_cell.length_b   1.000
_cell.length_c   1.000
_cell.angle_alpha   90.00
_cell.angle_beta   90.00
_cell.angle_gamma   90.00
#
_symmetry.space_group_name_H-M   'P 1'
#
loop_
_entity.id
_entity.type
_entity.pdbx_description
1 polymer ?
#
loop_
_entity_poly.entity_id
_entity_poly.type
_entity_poly.pdbx_seq_one_letter_code
_entity_poly.pdbx_strand_id
1 'polypeptide(L)'
;MKYADFSSVVQLGVGLHVGTAVLQLYGELGLQPLNRALARINSLFLAPEHERPAKELEDELLSLEGKYEIFKIRLSKEFEKYILGNSFVAITLAVILVVLAYKADDPISEGWEAISLLFVGLSLLPAPVSLGVFWFDADRQVKPLREEADALERKAQSP
;
A
#
# COMPACT_ATOMS: atom_id res chain seq x y z
N MET A 1 -20.81 -16.97 -26.43
CA MET A 1 -19.71 -16.02 -26.16
C MET A 1 -18.43 -16.55 -26.78
N LYS A 2 -17.51 -15.66 -27.15
CA LYS A 2 -16.16 -16.01 -27.63
C LYS A 2 -15.13 -15.74 -26.54
N TYR A 3 -13.98 -16.40 -26.58
CA TYR A 3 -12.89 -16.16 -25.61
C TYR A 3 -12.37 -14.71 -25.66
N ALA A 4 -12.50 -14.04 -26.82
CA ALA A 4 -12.18 -12.61 -26.97
C ALA A 4 -12.97 -11.69 -26.02
N ASP A 5 -14.21 -12.06 -25.67
CA ASP A 5 -15.09 -11.26 -24.79
C ASP A 5 -14.52 -11.14 -23.36
N PHE A 6 -13.64 -12.07 -22.96
CA PHE A 6 -13.03 -12.11 -21.63
C PHE A 6 -11.63 -11.49 -21.57
N SER A 7 -11.01 -11.25 -22.72
CA SER A 7 -9.63 -10.73 -22.80
C SER A 7 -9.47 -9.37 -22.10
N SER A 8 -10.43 -8.46 -22.29
CA SER A 8 -10.42 -7.12 -21.68
C SER A 8 -10.47 -7.17 -20.15
N VAL A 9 -11.27 -8.07 -19.58
CA VAL A 9 -11.43 -8.20 -18.11
C VAL A 9 -10.18 -8.80 -17.48
N VAL A 10 -9.56 -9.78 -18.13
CA VAL A 10 -8.30 -10.35 -17.62
C VAL A 10 -7.14 -9.36 -17.79
N GLN A 11 -7.08 -8.62 -18.90
CA GLN A 11 -6.11 -7.52 -19.09
C GLN A 11 -6.24 -6.45 -18.01
N LEU A 12 -7.47 -6.06 -17.68
CA LEU A 12 -7.74 -5.11 -16.59
C LEU A 12 -7.28 -5.67 -15.25
N GLY A 13 -7.54 -6.95 -14.95
CA GLY A 13 -7.08 -7.56 -13.70
C GLY A 13 -5.56 -7.68 -13.58
N VAL A 14 -4.87 -8.01 -14.67
CA VAL A 14 -3.39 -7.99 -14.71
C VAL A 14 -2.88 -6.57 -14.43
N GLY A 15 -3.44 -5.58 -15.13
CA GLY A 15 -3.08 -4.17 -14.93
C GLY A 15 -3.36 -3.69 -13.51
N LEU A 16 -4.48 -4.11 -12.92
CA LEU A 16 -4.86 -3.82 -11.55
C LEU A 16 -3.81 -4.40 -10.60
N HIS A 17 -3.53 -5.70 -10.63
CA HIS A 17 -2.56 -6.34 -9.72
C HIS A 17 -1.15 -5.75 -9.82
N VAL A 18 -0.69 -5.43 -11.03
CA VAL A 18 0.60 -4.74 -11.24
C VAL A 18 0.55 -3.32 -10.66
N GLY A 19 -0.51 -2.57 -10.93
CA GLY A 19 -0.72 -1.23 -10.38
C GLY A 19 -0.79 -1.20 -8.86
N THR A 20 -1.47 -2.16 -8.25
CA THR A 20 -1.51 -2.36 -6.80
C THR A 20 -0.11 -2.64 -6.29
N ALA A 21 0.61 -3.61 -6.85
CA ALA A 21 1.97 -3.93 -6.41
C ALA A 21 2.90 -2.71 -6.47
N VAL A 22 2.77 -1.86 -7.49
CA VAL A 22 3.53 -0.60 -7.61
C VAL A 22 3.11 0.41 -6.53
N LEU A 23 1.82 0.66 -6.32
CA LEU A 23 1.35 1.61 -5.30
C LEU A 23 1.76 1.21 -3.88
N GLN A 24 1.74 -0.09 -3.66
CA GLN A 24 1.98 -0.71 -2.39
C GLN A 24 3.53 -0.66 -2.15
N LEU A 25 4.36 -0.72 -3.23
CA LEU A 25 5.82 -0.43 -3.22
C LEU A 25 6.08 1.04 -2.91
N TYR A 26 5.26 1.90 -3.47
CA TYR A 26 5.19 3.33 -3.18
C TYR A 26 4.39 3.64 -1.90
N GLY A 27 4.38 2.75 -0.88
CA GLY A 27 3.64 2.89 0.39
C GLY A 27 3.83 4.21 1.17
N GLU A 28 4.63 5.13 0.63
CA GLU A 28 4.78 6.54 0.95
C GLU A 28 3.49 7.37 0.93
N LEU A 29 2.45 7.02 0.15
CA LEU A 29 1.20 7.80 0.13
C LEU A 29 0.52 7.87 1.51
N GLY A 30 0.56 6.78 2.29
CA GLY A 30 0.03 6.74 3.66
C GLY A 30 0.95 7.37 4.70
N LEU A 31 2.26 7.40 4.44
CA LEU A 31 3.28 7.90 5.38
C LEU A 31 3.55 9.40 5.23
N GLN A 32 3.14 9.99 4.11
CA GLN A 32 3.38 11.40 3.79
C GLN A 32 2.92 12.38 4.89
N PRO A 33 1.75 12.20 5.55
CA PRO A 33 1.34 13.09 6.64
C PRO A 33 2.26 13.03 7.86
N LEU A 34 2.73 11.84 8.24
CA LEU A 34 3.62 11.64 9.39
C LEU A 34 5.02 12.20 9.11
N ASN A 35 5.55 11.98 7.90
CA ASN A 35 6.80 12.62 7.45
C ASN A 35 6.73 14.14 7.55
N ARG A 36 5.59 14.76 7.16
CA ARG A 36 5.40 16.20 7.28
C ARG A 36 5.35 16.67 8.74
N ALA A 37 4.73 15.91 9.63
CA ALA A 37 4.67 16.24 11.06
C ALA A 37 6.06 16.17 11.70
N LEU A 38 6.82 15.09 11.47
CA LEU A 38 8.19 14.95 11.96
C LEU A 38 9.11 16.05 11.43
N ALA A 39 9.01 16.39 10.14
CA ALA A 39 9.78 17.48 9.55
C ALA A 39 9.48 18.85 10.20
N ARG A 40 8.21 19.13 10.53
CA ARG A 40 7.84 20.35 11.27
C ARG A 40 8.45 20.37 12.66
N ILE A 41 8.34 19.27 13.41
CA ILE A 41 8.90 19.19 14.77
C ILE A 41 10.41 19.37 14.72
N ASN A 42 11.11 18.68 13.82
CA ASN A 42 12.55 18.78 13.65
C ASN A 42 12.98 20.23 13.30
N SER A 43 12.18 20.96 12.52
CA SER A 43 12.44 22.38 12.24
C SER A 43 12.40 23.29 13.48
N LEU A 44 11.62 22.95 14.51
CA LEU A 44 11.58 23.70 15.78
C LEU A 44 12.88 23.53 16.57
N PHE A 45 13.56 22.39 16.43
CA PHE A 45 14.86 22.13 17.07
C PHE A 45 16.06 22.67 16.29
N LEU A 46 15.85 23.22 15.09
CA LEU A 46 16.87 23.92 14.30
C LEU A 46 16.87 25.44 14.54
N ALA A 47 15.93 25.96 15.34
CA ALA A 47 15.83 27.37 15.71
C ALA A 47 17.00 27.83 16.62
N PRO A 48 17.27 29.15 16.72
CA PRO A 48 18.30 29.70 17.60
C PRO A 48 18.15 29.21 19.04
N GLU A 49 19.25 29.03 19.79
CA GLU A 49 19.27 28.42 21.15
C GLU A 49 18.23 28.97 22.14
N HIS A 50 17.74 30.18 21.91
CA HIS A 50 16.87 30.96 22.80
C HIS A 50 15.39 30.58 22.61
N GLU A 51 15.04 29.98 21.47
CA GLU A 51 13.71 29.47 21.10
C GLU A 51 13.67 27.94 21.05
N ARG A 52 14.82 27.30 21.33
CA ARG A 52 14.98 25.85 21.21
C ARG A 52 14.22 25.13 22.34
N PRO A 53 13.38 24.14 22.04
CA PRO A 53 12.69 23.36 23.07
C PRO A 53 13.67 22.62 23.98
N ALA A 54 13.22 22.23 25.18
CA ALA A 54 14.05 21.51 26.15
C ALA A 54 14.67 20.23 25.56
N LYS A 55 15.91 19.89 25.98
CA LYS A 55 16.62 18.68 25.53
C LYS A 55 15.84 17.38 25.73
N GLU A 56 15.00 17.30 26.76
CA GLU A 56 14.12 16.14 26.97
C GLU A 56 13.14 15.91 25.81
N LEU A 57 12.70 16.98 25.12
CA LEU A 57 11.85 16.90 23.94
C LEU A 57 12.64 16.50 22.68
N GLU A 58 13.94 16.80 22.63
CA GLU A 58 14.87 16.34 21.57
C GLU A 58 15.08 14.82 21.68
N ASP A 59 15.24 14.30 22.89
CA ASP A 59 15.31 12.85 23.15
C ASP A 59 13.96 12.15 22.84
N GLU A 60 12.82 12.78 23.17
CA GLU A 60 11.49 12.29 22.78
C GLU A 60 11.33 12.24 21.24
N LEU A 61 11.83 13.26 20.52
CA LEU A 61 11.81 13.30 19.05
C LEU A 61 12.65 12.19 18.43
N LEU A 62 13.89 11.99 18.91
CA LEU A 62 14.76 10.91 18.44
C LEU A 62 14.16 9.52 18.68
N SER A 63 13.50 9.33 19.84
CA SER A 63 12.75 8.11 20.12
C SER A 63 11.61 7.90 19.13
N LEU A 64 10.86 8.95 18.82
CA LEU A 64 9.74 8.92 17.87
C LEU A 64 10.22 8.63 16.43
N GLU A 65 11.31 9.25 15.98
CA GLU A 65 11.95 8.95 14.69
C GLU A 65 12.41 7.48 14.62
N GLY A 66 13.02 6.96 15.69
CA GLY A 66 13.41 5.55 15.78
C GLY A 66 12.21 4.59 15.70
N LYS A 67 11.11 4.89 16.41
CA LYS A 67 9.86 4.12 16.28
C LYS A 67 9.30 4.17 14.86
N TYR A 68 9.37 5.34 14.21
CA TYR A 68 8.91 5.53 12.85
C TYR A 68 9.74 4.74 11.82
N GLU A 69 11.07 4.71 11.95
CA GLU A 69 11.93 3.88 11.08
C GLU A 69 11.63 2.39 11.25
N ILE A 70 11.50 1.91 12.50
CA ILE A 70 11.13 0.52 12.78
C ILE A 70 9.77 0.19 12.16
N PHE A 71 8.82 1.11 12.26
CA PHE A 71 7.51 0.98 11.62
C PHE A 71 7.62 0.90 10.10
N LYS A 72 8.41 1.78 9.45
CA LYS A 72 8.63 1.75 8.00
C LYS A 72 9.22 0.41 7.53
N ILE A 73 10.20 -0.12 8.27
CA ILE A 73 10.81 -1.42 7.97
C ILE A 73 9.79 -2.55 8.13
N ARG A 74 8.99 -2.53 9.21
CA ARG A 74 7.93 -3.52 9.44
C ARG A 74 6.88 -3.48 8.34
N LEU A 75 6.39 -2.29 8.00
CA LEU A 75 5.42 -2.06 6.94
C LEU A 75 5.94 -2.56 5.60
N SER A 76 7.21 -2.29 5.26
CA SER A 76 7.84 -2.78 4.04
C SER A 76 7.93 -4.31 3.99
N LYS A 77 8.25 -4.98 5.11
CA LYS A 77 8.30 -6.44 5.18
C LYS A 77 6.92 -7.08 5.09
N GLU A 78 5.94 -6.47 5.73
CA GLU A 78 4.55 -6.93 5.66
C GLU A 78 3.98 -6.75 4.26
N PHE A 79 4.38 -5.65 3.63
CA PHE A 79 4.04 -5.31 2.26
C PHE A 79 4.58 -6.32 1.23
N GLU A 80 5.82 -6.79 1.39
CA GLU A 80 6.45 -7.77 0.49
C GLU A 80 5.58 -9.03 0.26
N LYS A 81 4.84 -9.46 1.28
CA LYS A 81 3.92 -10.61 1.19
C LYS A 81 2.77 -10.35 0.22
N TYR A 82 2.20 -9.14 0.25
CA TYR A 82 1.10 -8.75 -0.63
C TYR A 82 1.56 -8.54 -2.07
N ILE A 83 2.79 -8.02 -2.28
CA ILE A 83 3.42 -7.97 -3.61
C ILE A 83 3.50 -9.37 -4.19
N LEU A 84 4.04 -10.30 -3.42
CA LEU A 84 4.28 -11.65 -3.88
C LEU A 84 2.96 -12.32 -4.30
N GLY A 85 1.92 -12.13 -3.48
CA GLY A 85 0.57 -12.60 -3.78
C GLY A 85 -0.01 -12.00 -5.06
N ASN A 86 -0.05 -10.67 -5.17
CA ASN A 86 -0.60 -9.98 -6.35
C ASN A 86 0.21 -10.28 -7.62
N SER A 87 1.54 -10.40 -7.51
CA SER A 87 2.42 -10.76 -8.63
C SER A 87 2.16 -12.18 -9.12
N PHE A 88 1.96 -13.14 -8.21
CA PHE A 88 1.62 -14.51 -8.58
C PHE A 88 0.27 -14.60 -9.30
N VAL A 89 -0.74 -13.85 -8.82
CA VAL A 89 -2.04 -13.77 -9.47
C VAL A 89 -1.91 -13.10 -10.85
N ALA A 90 -1.14 -12.02 -10.98
CA ALA A 90 -0.89 -11.35 -12.25
C ALA A 90 -0.23 -12.28 -13.29
N ILE A 91 0.78 -13.06 -12.90
CA ILE A 91 1.45 -14.04 -13.76
C ILE A 91 0.46 -15.11 -14.21
N THR A 92 -0.34 -15.64 -13.29
CA THR A 92 -1.35 -16.67 -13.60
C THR A 92 -2.38 -16.15 -14.61
N LEU A 93 -2.90 -14.94 -14.39
CA LEU A 93 -3.83 -14.28 -15.32
C LEU A 93 -3.17 -13.95 -16.67
N ALA A 94 -1.88 -13.61 -16.70
CA ALA A 94 -1.14 -13.39 -17.94
C ALA A 94 -1.01 -14.68 -18.77
N VAL A 95 -0.73 -15.82 -18.12
CA VAL A 95 -0.73 -17.13 -18.79
C VAL A 95 -2.12 -17.46 -19.35
N ILE A 96 -3.18 -17.20 -18.58
CA ILE A 96 -4.56 -17.39 -19.04
C ILE A 96 -4.86 -16.50 -20.26
N LEU A 97 -4.43 -15.24 -20.27
CA LEU A 97 -4.57 -14.35 -21.42
C LEU A 97 -3.90 -14.90 -22.67
N VAL A 98 -2.71 -15.47 -22.55
CA VAL A 98 -2.01 -16.11 -23.68
C VAL A 98 -2.86 -17.26 -24.23
N VAL A 99 -3.40 -18.12 -23.36
CA VAL A 99 -4.26 -19.24 -23.78
C VAL A 99 -5.55 -18.74 -24.44
N LEU A 100 -6.20 -17.72 -23.87
CA LEU A 100 -7.39 -17.09 -24.43
C LEU A 100 -7.12 -16.45 -25.80
N ALA A 101 -5.95 -15.83 -25.98
CA ALA A 101 -5.54 -15.24 -27.24
C ALA A 101 -5.34 -16.31 -28.33
N TYR A 102 -4.73 -17.46 -27.98
CA TYR A 102 -4.58 -18.59 -28.90
C TYR A 102 -5.91 -19.24 -29.28
N LYS A 103 -6.91 -19.22 -28.39
CA LYS A 103 -8.23 -19.83 -28.60
C LYS A 103 -9.34 -18.82 -28.93
N ALA A 104 -8.99 -17.60 -29.34
CA ALA A 104 -9.92 -16.48 -29.43
C ALA A 104 -11.18 -16.76 -30.28
N ASP A 105 -11.05 -17.59 -31.32
CA ASP A 105 -12.11 -17.90 -32.28
C ASP A 105 -12.96 -19.14 -31.91
N ASP A 106 -12.55 -19.91 -30.90
CA ASP A 106 -13.29 -21.10 -30.47
C ASP A 106 -14.57 -20.70 -29.70
N PRO A 107 -15.71 -21.38 -29.94
CA PRO A 107 -16.90 -21.21 -29.12
C PRO A 107 -16.67 -21.74 -27.70
N ILE A 108 -17.17 -21.01 -26.71
CA ILE A 108 -17.10 -21.40 -25.30
C ILE A 108 -18.03 -22.61 -25.07
N SER A 109 -17.50 -23.72 -24.52
CA SER A 109 -18.29 -24.90 -24.17
C SER A 109 -19.08 -24.69 -22.88
N GLU A 110 -20.19 -25.42 -22.69
CA GLU A 110 -21.15 -25.24 -21.57
C GLU A 110 -20.56 -25.41 -20.15
N GLY A 111 -19.32 -25.88 -19.99
CA GLY A 111 -18.63 -25.96 -18.70
C GLY A 111 -17.80 -24.72 -18.32
N TRP A 112 -17.66 -23.74 -19.22
CA TRP A 112 -16.74 -22.62 -19.03
C TRP A 112 -17.34 -21.41 -18.33
N GLU A 113 -18.66 -21.30 -18.20
CA GLU A 113 -19.30 -20.12 -17.57
C GLU A 113 -18.87 -19.95 -16.10
N ALA A 114 -18.83 -21.03 -15.32
CA ALA A 114 -18.37 -21.00 -13.94
C ALA A 114 -16.88 -20.66 -13.81
N ILE A 115 -16.08 -21.12 -14.77
CA ILE A 115 -14.63 -20.87 -14.84
C ILE A 115 -14.38 -19.39 -15.19
N SER A 116 -15.13 -18.84 -16.13
CA SER A 116 -15.10 -17.43 -16.49
C SER A 116 -15.48 -16.53 -15.31
N LEU A 117 -16.54 -16.86 -14.58
CA LEU A 117 -16.94 -16.12 -13.38
C LEU A 117 -15.83 -16.11 -12.32
N LEU A 118 -15.19 -17.26 -12.11
CA LEU A 118 -14.04 -17.38 -11.20
C LEU A 118 -12.86 -16.52 -11.65
N PHE A 119 -12.54 -16.50 -12.94
CA PHE A 119 -11.45 -15.67 -13.45
C PHE A 119 -11.73 -14.17 -13.31
N VAL A 120 -12.96 -13.74 -13.54
CA VAL A 120 -13.37 -12.35 -13.29
C VAL A 120 -13.24 -12.01 -11.80
N GLY A 121 -13.66 -12.91 -10.91
CA GLY A 121 -13.51 -12.73 -9.46
C GLY A 121 -12.04 -12.63 -9.04
N LEU A 122 -11.19 -13.53 -9.51
CA LEU A 122 -9.75 -13.56 -9.24
C LEU A 122 -8.99 -12.38 -9.87
N SER A 123 -9.49 -11.83 -10.98
CA SER A 123 -8.88 -10.69 -11.66
C SER A 123 -9.15 -9.38 -10.92
N LEU A 124 -10.34 -9.23 -10.33
CA LEU A 124 -10.80 -7.97 -9.76
C LEU A 124 -10.72 -7.88 -8.24
N LEU A 125 -10.92 -8.96 -7.48
CA LEU A 125 -11.08 -8.87 -6.02
C LEU A 125 -9.78 -8.83 -5.21
N PRO A 126 -8.73 -9.63 -5.50
CA PRO A 126 -7.57 -9.73 -4.61
C PRO A 126 -6.80 -8.41 -4.45
N ALA A 127 -6.68 -7.62 -5.52
CA ALA A 127 -5.95 -6.35 -5.50
C ALA A 127 -6.64 -5.27 -4.64
N PRO A 128 -7.92 -4.94 -4.87
CA PRO A 128 -8.64 -3.97 -4.04
C PRO A 128 -8.77 -4.43 -2.59
N VAL A 129 -8.98 -5.73 -2.34
CA VAL A 129 -9.04 -6.27 -0.97
C VAL A 129 -7.69 -6.13 -0.28
N SER A 130 -6.59 -6.52 -0.92
CA SER A 130 -5.25 -6.38 -0.34
C SER A 130 -4.88 -4.91 -0.09
N LEU A 131 -5.26 -4.00 -1.00
CA LEU A 131 -5.05 -2.57 -0.83
C LEU A 131 -5.92 -1.99 0.30
N GLY A 132 -7.19 -2.41 0.42
CA GLY A 132 -8.10 -1.99 1.48
C GLY A 132 -7.69 -2.47 2.87
N VAL A 133 -7.30 -3.75 3.00
CA VAL A 133 -6.76 -4.29 4.26
C VAL A 133 -5.49 -3.57 4.64
N PHE A 134 -4.57 -3.37 3.69
CA PHE A 134 -3.33 -2.64 3.92
C PHE A 134 -3.60 -1.20 4.36
N TRP A 135 -4.52 -0.49 3.70
CA TRP A 135 -4.89 0.87 4.08
C TRP A 135 -5.41 0.93 5.51
N PHE A 136 -6.28 -0.01 5.90
CA PHE A 136 -6.84 -0.07 7.24
C PHE A 136 -5.77 -0.38 8.31
N ASP A 137 -4.90 -1.36 8.05
CA ASP A 137 -3.83 -1.74 8.98
C ASP A 137 -2.76 -0.64 9.10
N ALA A 138 -2.42 0.01 8.00
CA ALA A 138 -1.49 1.14 7.99
C ALA A 138 -2.08 2.34 8.75
N ASP A 139 -3.34 2.72 8.50
CA ASP A 139 -3.99 3.84 9.19
C ASP A 139 -4.06 3.58 10.69
N ARG A 140 -4.44 2.36 11.11
CA ARG A 140 -4.50 1.97 12.52
C ARG A 140 -3.15 2.07 13.22
N GLN A 141 -2.05 1.74 12.54
CA GLN A 141 -0.70 1.77 13.11
C GLN A 141 -0.04 3.15 13.03
N VAL A 142 -0.35 3.96 12.01
CA VAL A 142 0.16 5.33 11.85
C VAL A 142 -0.51 6.27 12.84
N LYS A 143 -1.80 6.06 13.14
CA LYS A 143 -2.57 6.93 14.03
C LYS A 143 -1.90 7.19 15.41
N PRO A 144 -1.44 6.18 16.17
CA PRO A 144 -0.76 6.44 17.44
C PRO A 144 0.57 7.21 17.28
N LEU A 145 1.34 6.92 16.23
CA LEU A 145 2.59 7.66 15.95
C LEU A 145 2.31 9.13 15.60
N ARG A 146 1.20 9.38 14.90
CA ARG A 146 0.76 10.73 14.58
C ARG A 146 0.24 11.47 15.81
N GLU A 147 -0.50 10.79 16.69
CA GLU A 147 -0.94 11.37 17.96
C GLU A 147 0.24 11.70 18.89
N GLU A 148 1.27 10.83 18.95
CA GLU A 148 2.53 11.10 19.65
C GLU A 148 3.25 12.32 19.05
N ALA A 149 3.35 12.40 17.72
CA ALA A 149 3.94 13.54 17.01
C ALA A 149 3.18 14.86 17.30
N ASP A 150 1.85 14.85 17.16
CA ASP A 150 1.01 16.03 17.40
C ASP A 150 1.03 16.47 18.88
N ALA A 151 1.22 15.53 19.82
CA ALA A 151 1.39 15.85 21.24
C ALA A 151 2.76 16.50 21.50
N LEU A 152 3.82 15.99 20.88
CA LEU A 152 5.16 16.55 20.97
C LEU A 152 5.24 17.96 20.35
N GLU A 153 4.60 18.16 19.19
CA GLU A 153 4.48 19.48 18.55
C GLU A 153 3.79 20.50 19.49
N ARG A 154 2.72 20.10 20.18
CA ARG A 154 2.02 20.97 21.15
C ARG A 154 2.86 21.31 22.38
N LYS A 155 3.60 20.34 22.93
CA LYS A 155 4.53 20.57 24.05
C LYS A 155 5.64 21.53 23.65
N ALA A 156 6.21 21.36 22.45
CA ALA A 156 7.27 22.22 21.95
C ALA A 156 6.81 23.66 21.63
N GLN A 157 5.52 23.87 21.39
CA GLN A 157 4.93 25.20 21.12
C GLN A 157 4.35 25.90 22.36
N SER A 158 4.18 25.21 23.50
CA SER A 158 3.72 25.80 24.76
C SER A 158 4.91 26.02 25.69
N PRO A 159 5.50 27.24 25.72
CA PRO A 159 6.65 27.55 26.57
C PRO A 159 6.33 27.47 28.07
#